data_AF-A0A9D7Y6Q1-F1
#
_entry.id   AF-A0A9D7Y6Q1-F1
#
_cell.length_a   1.000
_cell.length_b   1.000
_cell.length_c   1.000
_cell.angle_alpha   90.00
_cell.angle_beta   90.00
_cell.angle_gamma   90.00
#
_symmetry.space_group_name_H-M   'P 1'
#
loop_
_entity.id
_entity.type
_entity.pdbx_description
1 polymer ?
#
loop_
_entity_poly.entity_id
_entity_poly.type
_entity_poly.pdbx_seq_one_letter_code
_entity_poly.pdbx_strand_id
1 'polypeptide(L)'
;MKKLTLIISIVLFTLITANAQKSDVNVPDTYYLVNNPLGKISFSNQPFSASTVSTKTKFASNEFIYGRLQLNSGTIKEALKINEKDKQNPYYNFEYVVVVYHNKENKYNNEQIWNTCLLKDADLDKNYLDFDVLPSPDKATTIISALSDFSAGKSTAPLYAAIQPTIFDEDGIYKIDVIIRNPSKDGWGNLLAKDKWPTFEADFDFEFNTNDVAMLKKNKELASTKAANEIRNGITTLPKQWSEKTSAPTMGLSQAQLITMYENSFDSKLDPHTVVKFHSSLSNGGWTTVNNDYGIPIYRYSNQWYTIFVKYANGKACFFQGFGLRQQYMGGGTYGKTFLDKNDYHMADCGSMK
;
A
#
# COMPACT_ATOMS: atom_id res chain seq x y z
N MET A 1 -55.93 75.52 -6.56
CA MET A 1 -54.57 75.31 -6.02
C MET A 1 -53.84 74.39 -7.00
N LYS A 2 -53.10 74.97 -7.96
CA LYS A 2 -51.64 75.27 -7.94
C LYS A 2 -50.74 74.01 -8.04
N LYS A 3 -50.17 73.89 -9.24
CA LYS A 3 -48.94 73.23 -9.74
C LYS A 3 -47.91 72.76 -8.69
N LEU A 4 -47.26 71.61 -8.97
CA LEU A 4 -45.80 71.37 -9.00
C LEU A 4 -45.60 69.86 -9.32
N THR A 5 -45.04 69.42 -10.45
CA THR A 5 -43.64 69.45 -10.92
C THR A 5 -42.63 68.76 -10.00
N LEU A 6 -41.79 67.89 -10.60
CA LEU A 6 -40.40 67.56 -10.22
C LEU A 6 -40.29 66.45 -9.13
N ILE A 7 -39.34 65.50 -9.08
CA ILE A 7 -38.02 65.26 -9.70
C ILE A 7 -37.82 63.75 -9.85
N ILE A 8 -37.20 63.34 -10.96
CA ILE A 8 -36.53 62.06 -11.16
C ILE A 8 -35.30 61.98 -10.25
N SER A 9 -35.27 61.04 -9.31
CA SER A 9 -34.03 60.59 -8.67
C SER A 9 -33.90 59.08 -8.84
N ILE A 10 -33.17 58.70 -9.88
CA ILE A 10 -32.60 57.37 -10.05
C ILE A 10 -31.53 57.22 -8.96
N VAL A 11 -31.84 56.52 -7.88
CA VAL A 11 -30.83 55.96 -6.99
C VAL A 11 -30.62 54.53 -7.42
N LEU A 12 -29.53 54.34 -8.16
CA LEU A 12 -28.99 53.06 -8.58
C LEU A 12 -28.47 52.33 -7.34
N PHE A 13 -29.32 51.57 -6.66
CA PHE A 13 -28.86 50.56 -5.71
C PHE A 13 -28.48 49.32 -6.52
N THR A 14 -27.19 49.23 -6.86
CA THR A 14 -26.53 47.97 -7.24
C THR A 14 -26.71 46.97 -6.11
N LEU A 15 -27.74 46.13 -6.21
CA LEU A 15 -27.73 44.83 -5.56
C LEU A 15 -26.65 44.02 -6.28
N ILE A 16 -25.48 43.95 -5.65
CA ILE A 16 -24.54 42.86 -5.89
C ILE A 16 -25.27 41.61 -5.39
N THR A 17 -26.00 40.94 -6.28
CA THR A 17 -26.29 39.53 -6.10
C THR A 17 -24.95 38.85 -6.11
N ALA A 18 -24.45 38.49 -4.93
CA ALA A 18 -23.42 37.48 -4.82
C ALA A 18 -23.96 36.27 -5.58
N ASN A 19 -23.42 36.04 -6.78
CA ASN A 19 -23.42 34.73 -7.39
C ASN A 19 -22.66 33.84 -6.41
N ALA A 20 -23.38 33.28 -5.44
CA ALA A 20 -23.06 31.96 -4.95
C ALA A 20 -23.20 31.07 -6.19
N GLN A 21 -22.09 30.94 -6.93
CA GLN A 21 -21.84 29.74 -7.70
C GLN A 21 -22.16 28.62 -6.72
N LYS A 22 -23.29 27.98 -6.95
CA LYS A 22 -23.55 26.66 -6.43
C LYS A 22 -22.40 25.84 -7.00
N SER A 23 -21.31 25.75 -6.25
CA SER A 23 -20.32 24.72 -6.52
C SER A 23 -21.14 23.46 -6.36
N ASP A 24 -21.40 22.80 -7.48
CA ASP A 24 -21.79 21.41 -7.47
C ASP A 24 -20.73 20.70 -6.64
N VAL A 25 -21.02 20.55 -5.36
CA VAL A 25 -20.32 19.62 -4.52
C VAL A 25 -20.63 18.30 -5.18
N ASN A 26 -19.68 17.81 -5.97
CA ASN A 26 -19.56 16.40 -6.30
C ASN A 26 -19.60 15.66 -4.97
N VAL A 27 -20.79 15.28 -4.53
CA VAL A 27 -20.97 14.27 -3.52
C VAL A 27 -20.42 13.01 -4.19
N PRO A 28 -19.26 12.47 -3.76
CA PRO A 28 -18.71 11.30 -4.40
C PRO A 28 -19.72 10.17 -4.23
N ASP A 29 -19.87 9.38 -5.30
CA ASP A 29 -20.78 8.27 -5.46
C ASP A 29 -21.08 7.58 -4.12
N THR A 30 -22.35 7.63 -3.70
CA THR A 30 -22.82 6.76 -2.63
C THR A 30 -22.70 5.34 -3.18
N TYR A 31 -21.73 4.58 -2.67
CA TYR A 31 -21.57 3.16 -2.96
C TYR A 31 -22.87 2.46 -2.53
N TYR A 32 -23.72 2.16 -3.50
CA TYR A 32 -24.80 1.21 -3.28
C TYR A 32 -24.14 -0.16 -3.28
N LEU A 33 -24.33 -0.92 -2.18
CA LEU A 33 -23.89 -2.32 -2.07
C LEU A 33 -24.18 -3.06 -3.38
N VAL A 34 -23.13 -3.38 -4.13
CA VAL A 34 -23.29 -4.14 -5.36
C VAL A 34 -23.53 -5.59 -4.96
N ASN A 35 -24.79 -6.00 -4.94
CA ASN A 35 -25.14 -7.42 -4.84
C ASN A 35 -24.61 -8.14 -6.08
N ASN A 36 -23.43 -8.72 -5.97
CA ASN A 36 -22.85 -9.54 -7.03
C ASN A 36 -23.49 -10.93 -6.99
N PRO A 37 -24.23 -11.35 -8.03
CA PRO A 37 -24.90 -12.66 -8.03
C PRO A 37 -23.93 -13.85 -8.04
N LEU A 38 -22.62 -13.61 -8.22
CA LEU A 38 -21.61 -14.65 -8.30
C LEU A 38 -21.11 -15.14 -6.93
N GLY A 39 -21.35 -14.40 -5.85
CA GLY A 39 -20.83 -14.77 -4.53
C GLY A 39 -21.13 -13.75 -3.43
N LYS A 40 -20.78 -14.11 -2.20
CA LYS A 40 -21.06 -13.30 -1.01
C LYS A 40 -19.83 -13.21 -0.12
N ILE A 41 -19.59 -12.03 0.45
CA ILE A 41 -18.63 -11.85 1.54
C ILE A 41 -19.34 -12.06 2.89
N SER A 42 -18.71 -12.81 3.78
CA SER A 42 -19.14 -13.01 5.17
C SER A 42 -17.97 -12.77 6.12
N PHE A 43 -18.27 -12.31 7.34
CA PHE A 43 -17.26 -11.99 8.34
C PHE A 43 -17.35 -12.89 9.57
N SER A 44 -16.25 -13.10 10.27
CA SER A 44 -16.19 -13.85 11.53
C SER A 44 -15.11 -13.30 12.45
N ASN A 45 -15.21 -13.60 13.75
CA ASN A 45 -14.17 -13.28 14.73
C ASN A 45 -13.14 -14.41 14.90
N GLN A 46 -13.22 -15.44 14.04
CA GLN A 46 -12.24 -16.51 13.92
C GLN A 46 -11.86 -16.70 12.44
N PRO A 47 -10.66 -17.21 12.14
CA PRO A 47 -10.32 -17.60 10.78
C PRO A 47 -11.29 -18.65 10.25
N PHE A 48 -11.64 -18.55 8.96
CA PHE A 48 -12.58 -19.49 8.32
C PHE A 48 -12.01 -20.90 8.11
N SER A 49 -10.76 -21.14 8.48
CA SER A 49 -10.13 -22.47 8.55
C SER A 49 -10.44 -23.24 9.84
N ALA A 50 -11.14 -22.63 10.81
CA ALA A 50 -11.54 -23.28 12.05
C ALA A 50 -12.71 -24.28 11.84
N SER A 51 -12.80 -25.29 12.71
CA SER A 51 -13.80 -26.39 12.63
C SER A 51 -15.27 -25.94 12.78
N THR A 52 -15.50 -24.79 13.40
CA THR A 52 -16.83 -24.15 13.51
C THR A 52 -16.66 -22.65 13.39
N VAL A 53 -17.23 -22.04 12.34
CA VAL A 53 -17.11 -20.61 12.05
C VAL A 53 -18.50 -20.01 12.03
N SER A 54 -18.81 -19.15 13.01
CA SER A 54 -20.04 -18.36 13.01
C SER A 54 -19.82 -17.05 12.25
N THR A 55 -20.72 -16.74 11.33
CA THR A 55 -20.72 -15.44 10.64
C THR A 55 -21.31 -14.36 11.53
N LYS A 56 -20.71 -13.16 11.53
CA LYS A 56 -21.17 -11.97 12.26
C LYS A 56 -21.29 -10.78 11.32
N THR A 57 -22.12 -9.82 11.70
CA THR A 57 -22.25 -8.51 11.05
C THR A 57 -21.99 -7.35 12.01
N LYS A 58 -21.57 -7.66 13.24
CA LYS A 58 -21.25 -6.68 14.29
C LYS A 58 -20.00 -7.12 15.04
N PHE A 59 -19.08 -6.19 15.28
CA PHE A 59 -17.81 -6.45 15.95
C PHE A 59 -17.46 -5.30 16.90
N ALA A 60 -16.94 -5.63 18.08
CA ALA A 60 -16.31 -4.64 18.95
C ALA A 60 -14.84 -4.41 18.55
N SER A 61 -14.26 -3.25 18.88
CA SER A 61 -12.87 -2.91 18.57
C SER A 61 -11.82 -3.80 19.22
N ASN A 62 -12.18 -4.59 20.23
CA ASN A 62 -11.30 -5.57 20.84
C ASN A 62 -11.40 -6.97 20.19
N GLU A 63 -12.29 -7.17 19.22
CA GLU A 63 -12.39 -8.41 18.47
C GLU A 63 -11.48 -8.42 17.24
N PHE A 64 -11.06 -9.61 16.84
CA PHE A 64 -10.43 -9.81 15.54
C PHE A 64 -11.51 -10.02 14.48
N ILE A 65 -11.20 -9.69 13.23
CA ILE A 65 -12.14 -9.75 12.11
C ILE A 65 -11.47 -10.39 10.90
N TYR A 66 -12.10 -11.48 10.43
CA TYR A 66 -11.71 -12.23 9.24
C TYR A 66 -12.88 -12.25 8.26
N GLY A 67 -12.59 -12.24 6.96
CA GLY A 67 -13.57 -12.30 5.89
C GLY A 67 -13.38 -13.54 5.01
N ARG A 68 -14.49 -14.01 4.43
CA ARG A 68 -14.50 -14.99 3.35
C ARG A 68 -15.39 -14.49 2.23
N LEU A 69 -14.83 -14.38 1.03
CA LEU A 69 -15.60 -14.35 -0.20
C LEU A 69 -15.91 -15.79 -0.59
N GLN A 70 -17.18 -16.17 -0.59
CA GLN A 70 -17.64 -17.48 -1.05
C GLN A 70 -18.38 -17.32 -2.38
N LEU A 71 -17.95 -18.03 -3.41
CA LEU A 71 -18.61 -18.04 -4.71
C LEU A 71 -19.75 -19.06 -4.74
N ASN A 72 -20.80 -18.74 -5.50
CA ASN A 72 -21.92 -19.64 -5.77
C ASN A 72 -21.51 -20.78 -6.74
N SER A 73 -20.56 -20.49 -7.63
CA SER A 73 -20.00 -21.43 -8.61
C SER A 73 -18.68 -20.89 -9.18
N GLY A 74 -17.87 -21.77 -9.77
CA GLY A 74 -16.62 -21.39 -10.44
C GLY A 74 -15.46 -21.11 -9.47
N THR A 75 -14.42 -20.48 -10.00
CA THR A 75 -13.16 -20.22 -9.29
C THR A 75 -12.94 -18.72 -9.02
N ILE A 76 -12.07 -18.41 -8.04
CA ILE A 76 -11.67 -17.03 -7.75
C ILE A 76 -11.03 -16.37 -8.97
N LYS A 77 -10.19 -17.11 -9.72
CA LYS A 77 -9.58 -16.62 -10.96
C LYS A 77 -10.62 -16.15 -11.98
N GLU A 78 -11.66 -16.95 -12.20
CA GLU A 78 -12.73 -16.64 -13.14
C GLU A 78 -13.63 -15.49 -12.63
N ALA A 79 -14.04 -15.55 -11.36
CA ALA A 79 -14.97 -14.59 -10.78
C ALA A 79 -14.39 -13.17 -10.71
N LEU A 80 -13.12 -13.04 -10.34
CA LEU A 80 -12.40 -11.76 -10.32
C LEU A 80 -11.72 -11.42 -11.65
N LYS A 81 -11.81 -12.31 -12.67
CA LYS A 81 -11.13 -12.11 -13.96
C LYS A 81 -9.65 -11.75 -13.80
N ILE A 82 -8.94 -12.51 -12.96
CA ILE A 82 -7.55 -12.21 -12.59
C ILE A 82 -6.67 -12.25 -13.85
N ASN A 83 -5.86 -11.20 -14.03
CA ASN A 83 -4.94 -11.09 -15.17
C ASN A 83 -3.79 -12.09 -15.01
N GLU A 84 -3.26 -12.57 -16.14
CA GLU A 84 -2.05 -13.39 -16.14
C GLU A 84 -0.83 -12.59 -15.64
N LYS A 85 0.13 -13.29 -15.03
CA LYS A 85 1.40 -12.69 -14.60
C LYS A 85 2.21 -12.20 -15.79
N ASP A 86 2.88 -11.06 -15.64
CA ASP A 86 3.84 -10.53 -16.60
C ASP A 86 5.07 -9.93 -15.90
N LYS A 87 5.98 -9.32 -16.66
CA LYS A 87 7.20 -8.71 -16.10
C LYS A 87 6.94 -7.51 -15.19
N GLN A 88 5.86 -6.78 -15.42
CA GLN A 88 5.45 -5.59 -14.66
C GLN A 88 4.55 -5.98 -13.49
N ASN A 89 3.84 -7.12 -13.59
CA ASN A 89 2.95 -7.67 -12.58
C ASN A 89 3.31 -9.15 -12.33
N PRO A 90 4.40 -9.42 -11.60
CA PRO A 90 4.88 -10.78 -11.37
C PRO A 90 3.99 -11.59 -10.41
N TYR A 91 3.03 -10.95 -9.76
CA TYR A 91 2.14 -11.56 -8.78
C TYR A 91 0.67 -11.40 -9.20
N TYR A 92 -0.13 -12.43 -8.96
CA TYR A 92 -1.59 -12.27 -9.02
C TYR A 92 -2.02 -11.36 -7.89
N ASN A 93 -2.94 -10.45 -8.20
CA ASN A 93 -3.42 -9.48 -7.25
C ASN A 93 -4.83 -9.02 -7.61
N PHE A 94 -5.47 -8.36 -6.65
CA PHE A 94 -6.76 -7.71 -6.79
C PHE A 94 -6.78 -6.46 -5.90
N GLU A 95 -7.75 -5.58 -6.09
CA GLU A 95 -7.98 -4.46 -5.19
C GLU A 95 -8.81 -4.89 -3.97
N TYR A 96 -8.26 -4.65 -2.79
CA TYR A 96 -8.93 -4.79 -1.51
C TYR A 96 -9.07 -3.42 -0.84
N VAL A 97 -10.32 -2.96 -0.78
CA VAL A 97 -10.70 -1.64 -0.29
C VAL A 97 -11.53 -1.76 1.00
N VAL A 98 -11.27 -0.84 1.92
CA VAL A 98 -12.06 -0.60 3.14
C VAL A 98 -12.51 0.84 3.13
N VAL A 99 -13.80 1.04 3.31
CA VAL A 99 -14.43 2.36 3.48
C VAL A 99 -15.03 2.44 4.87
N VAL A 100 -14.79 3.55 5.57
CA VAL A 100 -15.30 3.77 6.93
C VAL A 100 -16.32 4.88 6.90
N TYR A 101 -17.51 4.61 7.43
CA TYR A 101 -18.58 5.57 7.60
C TYR A 101 -18.88 5.80 9.07
N HIS A 102 -19.14 7.05 9.44
CA HIS A 102 -19.69 7.42 10.73
C HIS A 102 -20.82 8.41 10.52
N ASN A 103 -22.01 8.16 11.09
CA ASN A 103 -23.19 9.00 10.89
C ASN A 103 -23.55 9.26 9.41
N LYS A 104 -23.32 8.24 8.54
CA LYS A 104 -23.48 8.27 7.07
C LYS A 104 -22.47 9.16 6.32
N GLU A 105 -21.50 9.75 7.01
CA GLU A 105 -20.38 10.45 6.38
C GLU A 105 -19.24 9.48 6.09
N ASN A 106 -18.65 9.57 4.90
CA ASN A 106 -17.41 8.85 4.58
C ASN A 106 -16.25 9.50 5.34
N LYS A 107 -15.68 8.77 6.30
CA LYS A 107 -14.52 9.21 7.09
C LYS A 107 -13.19 8.72 6.50
N TYR A 108 -13.21 7.63 5.74
CA TYR A 108 -12.03 7.04 5.14
C TYR A 108 -12.33 6.22 3.91
N ASN A 109 -11.46 6.33 2.92
CA ASN A 109 -11.46 5.51 1.72
C ASN A 109 -10.01 5.18 1.34
N ASN A 110 -9.63 3.91 1.41
CA ASN A 110 -8.27 3.47 1.04
C ASN A 110 -8.08 3.24 -0.47
N GLU A 111 -9.02 3.66 -1.32
CA GLU A 111 -8.92 3.50 -2.78
C GLU A 111 -7.68 4.12 -3.42
N GLN A 112 -7.00 5.05 -2.75
CA GLN A 112 -5.88 5.79 -3.33
C GLN A 112 -4.50 5.22 -3.02
N ILE A 113 -4.32 4.48 -1.92
CA ILE A 113 -3.01 3.97 -1.49
C ILE A 113 -3.20 2.68 -0.68
N TRP A 114 -2.34 1.67 -0.89
CA TRP A 114 -2.33 0.40 -0.13
C TRP A 114 -3.54 -0.51 -0.31
N ASN A 115 -4.13 -0.54 -1.50
CA ASN A 115 -5.28 -1.39 -1.81
C ASN A 115 -4.91 -2.62 -2.66
N THR A 116 -3.67 -2.78 -3.11
CA THR A 116 -3.29 -3.94 -3.92
C THR A 116 -3.04 -5.15 -3.03
N CYS A 117 -3.93 -6.14 -3.06
CA CYS A 117 -3.83 -7.36 -2.26
C CYS A 117 -3.22 -8.50 -3.07
N LEU A 118 -2.28 -9.24 -2.45
CA LEU A 118 -1.69 -10.43 -3.05
C LEU A 118 -2.73 -11.55 -3.12
N LEU A 119 -2.85 -12.18 -4.29
CA LEU A 119 -3.57 -13.43 -4.46
C LEU A 119 -2.56 -14.58 -4.59
N LYS A 120 -2.63 -15.56 -3.70
CA LYS A 120 -1.71 -16.70 -3.72
C LYS A 120 -2.13 -17.67 -4.83
N ASP A 121 -1.16 -18.34 -5.45
CA ASP A 121 -1.43 -19.30 -6.53
C ASP A 121 -2.43 -20.39 -6.09
N ALA A 122 -2.31 -20.87 -4.84
CA ALA A 122 -3.20 -21.87 -4.26
C ALA A 122 -4.65 -21.41 -4.08
N ASP A 123 -4.94 -20.11 -4.20
CA ASP A 123 -6.28 -19.55 -4.04
C ASP A 123 -7.01 -19.37 -5.38
N LEU A 124 -6.31 -19.42 -6.51
CA LEU A 124 -6.89 -19.16 -7.83
C LEU A 124 -8.04 -20.10 -8.18
N ASP A 125 -7.83 -21.41 -7.96
CA ASP A 125 -8.76 -22.46 -8.36
C ASP A 125 -9.78 -22.79 -7.27
N LYS A 126 -9.73 -22.09 -6.13
CA LYS A 126 -10.73 -22.25 -5.08
C LYS A 126 -12.03 -21.57 -5.48
N ASN A 127 -13.14 -22.04 -4.91
CA ASN A 127 -14.43 -21.35 -4.98
C ASN A 127 -14.63 -20.36 -3.81
N TYR A 128 -13.58 -20.08 -3.03
CA TYR A 128 -13.60 -19.15 -1.92
C TYR A 128 -12.24 -18.47 -1.75
N LEU A 129 -12.25 -17.29 -1.13
CA LEU A 129 -11.06 -16.54 -0.76
C LEU A 129 -11.21 -16.06 0.69
N ASP A 130 -10.29 -16.51 1.55
CA ASP A 130 -10.16 -16.05 2.92
C ASP A 130 -9.25 -14.83 2.96
N PHE A 131 -9.62 -13.81 3.74
CA PHE A 131 -8.85 -12.58 3.89
C PHE A 131 -9.01 -11.98 5.30
N ASP A 132 -8.08 -11.12 5.66
CA ASP A 132 -8.02 -10.48 6.97
C ASP A 132 -8.53 -9.04 6.90
N VAL A 133 -9.44 -8.67 7.81
CA VAL A 133 -9.92 -7.30 7.95
C VAL A 133 -9.23 -6.61 9.13
N LEU A 134 -9.20 -7.29 10.29
CA LEU A 134 -8.54 -6.86 11.52
C LEU A 134 -8.01 -8.11 12.26
N PRO A 135 -7.00 -8.81 11.72
CA PRO A 135 -6.62 -10.13 12.20
C PRO A 135 -5.87 -10.08 13.52
N SER A 136 -5.88 -11.20 14.26
CA SER A 136 -4.91 -11.40 15.33
C SER A 136 -3.48 -11.41 14.75
N PRO A 137 -2.48 -10.82 15.44
CA PRO A 137 -1.15 -10.67 14.85
C PRO A 137 -0.45 -11.97 14.47
N ASP A 138 -0.71 -13.06 15.19
CA ASP A 138 -0.15 -14.39 14.97
C ASP A 138 -0.82 -15.15 13.83
N LYS A 139 -2.02 -14.73 13.40
CA LYS A 139 -2.82 -15.37 12.35
C LYS A 139 -2.97 -14.52 11.08
N ALA A 140 -2.35 -13.34 11.02
CA ALA A 140 -2.40 -12.49 9.83
C ALA A 140 -1.70 -13.16 8.61
N THR A 141 -2.40 -13.22 7.50
CA THR A 141 -1.99 -13.86 6.24
C THR A 141 -2.25 -13.01 4.99
N THR A 142 -3.11 -11.99 5.06
CA THR A 142 -3.40 -11.04 3.98
C THR A 142 -2.29 -10.01 3.85
N ILE A 143 -1.91 -9.74 2.60
CA ILE A 143 -0.76 -8.90 2.29
C ILE A 143 -1.16 -7.87 1.26
N ILE A 144 -0.98 -6.60 1.62
CA ILE A 144 -1.33 -5.45 0.80
C ILE A 144 -0.10 -4.61 0.47
N SER A 145 -0.11 -3.96 -0.69
CA SER A 145 0.91 -3.03 -1.16
C SER A 145 0.27 -1.84 -1.87
N ALA A 146 1.05 -0.77 -2.03
CA ALA A 146 0.67 0.36 -2.87
C ALA A 146 0.93 0.09 -4.36
N LEU A 147 1.73 -0.93 -4.72
CA LEU A 147 2.03 -1.31 -6.11
C LEU A 147 1.78 -2.80 -6.35
N SER A 148 1.40 -3.16 -7.57
CA SER A 148 1.10 -4.53 -8.01
C SER A 148 2.31 -5.45 -8.09
N ASP A 149 3.52 -4.89 -8.14
CA ASP A 149 4.78 -5.63 -8.04
C ASP A 149 5.25 -5.82 -6.58
N PHE A 150 4.49 -5.29 -5.62
CA PHE A 150 4.77 -5.33 -4.18
C PHE A 150 6.12 -4.70 -3.79
N SER A 151 6.64 -3.78 -4.61
CA SER A 151 7.89 -3.04 -4.34
C SER A 151 7.67 -1.86 -3.38
N ALA A 152 6.52 -1.19 -3.42
CA ALA A 152 6.17 -0.05 -2.56
C ALA A 152 5.68 -0.46 -1.15
N GLY A 153 6.43 -1.37 -0.52
CA GLY A 153 6.19 -1.83 0.84
C GLY A 153 5.02 -2.81 0.97
N LYS A 154 4.94 -3.43 2.15
CA LYS A 154 4.05 -4.56 2.45
C LYS A 154 3.42 -4.33 3.83
N SER A 155 2.10 -4.27 3.88
CA SER A 155 1.32 -4.20 5.13
C SER A 155 0.33 -5.36 5.17
N THR A 156 -0.37 -5.50 6.29
CA THR A 156 -1.57 -6.33 6.38
C THR A 156 -2.83 -5.48 6.47
N ALA A 157 -3.98 -6.12 6.20
CA ALA A 157 -5.33 -5.76 6.61
C ALA A 157 -5.65 -4.24 6.66
N PRO A 158 -6.33 -3.69 5.65
CA PRO A 158 -6.50 -2.24 5.47
C PRO A 158 -7.25 -1.53 6.62
N LEU A 159 -8.08 -2.22 7.42
CA LEU A 159 -8.75 -1.57 8.56
C LEU A 159 -7.75 -1.12 9.63
N TYR A 160 -6.62 -1.82 9.84
CA TYR A 160 -5.54 -1.34 10.72
C TYR A 160 -4.94 -0.02 10.24
N ALA A 161 -4.94 0.25 8.93
CA ALA A 161 -4.48 1.53 8.40
C ALA A 161 -5.47 2.66 8.70
N ALA A 162 -6.77 2.34 8.77
CA ALA A 162 -7.83 3.30 9.07
C ALA A 162 -7.90 3.70 10.56
N ILE A 163 -7.31 2.94 11.49
CA ILE A 163 -7.31 3.28 12.93
C ILE A 163 -6.40 4.49 13.21
N GLN A 164 -6.98 5.70 13.08
CA GLN A 164 -6.34 6.98 13.38
C GLN A 164 -7.37 8.00 13.87
N PRO A 165 -6.95 9.02 14.66
CA PRO A 165 -7.88 9.97 15.30
C PRO A 165 -8.73 10.80 14.33
N THR A 166 -8.29 10.95 13.08
CA THR A 166 -9.04 11.69 12.05
C THR A 166 -10.18 10.89 11.41
N ILE A 167 -10.23 9.58 11.65
CA ILE A 167 -11.24 8.65 11.10
C ILE A 167 -12.13 8.14 12.22
N PHE A 168 -11.50 7.62 13.29
CA PHE A 168 -12.15 7.16 14.50
C PHE A 168 -11.92 8.22 15.58
N ASP A 169 -12.77 9.24 15.53
CA ASP A 169 -12.70 10.47 16.31
C ASP A 169 -13.40 10.38 17.68
N GLU A 170 -14.35 9.47 17.83
CA GLU A 170 -15.09 9.25 19.09
C GLU A 170 -15.53 7.79 19.25
N ASP A 171 -15.93 7.41 20.46
CA ASP A 171 -16.54 6.10 20.72
C ASP A 171 -17.88 6.00 19.99
N GLY A 172 -18.19 4.86 19.37
CA GLY A 172 -19.45 4.70 18.66
C GLY A 172 -19.48 3.59 17.63
N ILE A 173 -20.60 3.50 16.92
CA ILE A 173 -20.79 2.51 15.85
C ILE A 173 -20.39 3.16 14.51
N TYR A 174 -19.35 2.60 13.91
CA TYR A 174 -18.93 2.89 12.55
C TYR A 174 -19.43 1.80 11.62
N LYS A 175 -19.78 2.16 10.39
CA LYS A 175 -20.10 1.18 9.35
C LYS A 175 -18.87 0.98 8.47
N ILE A 176 -18.46 -0.27 8.31
CA ILE A 176 -17.25 -0.64 7.56
C ILE A 176 -17.68 -1.41 6.32
N ASP A 177 -17.39 -0.84 5.16
CA ASP A 177 -17.64 -1.51 3.88
C ASP A 177 -16.33 -2.12 3.40
N VAL A 178 -16.39 -3.40 3.03
CA VAL A 178 -15.28 -4.18 2.48
C VAL A 178 -15.57 -4.48 1.03
N ILE A 179 -14.69 -4.02 0.15
CA ILE A 179 -14.82 -4.15 -1.29
C ILE A 179 -13.63 -4.94 -1.82
N ILE A 180 -13.90 -6.04 -2.51
CA ILE A 180 -12.93 -6.84 -3.26
C ILE A 180 -13.27 -6.72 -4.74
N ARG A 181 -12.34 -6.21 -5.54
CA ARG A 181 -12.55 -6.04 -6.98
C ARG A 181 -11.26 -6.20 -7.76
N ASN A 182 -11.35 -6.34 -9.08
CA ASN A 182 -10.15 -6.41 -9.91
C ASN A 182 -10.30 -5.53 -11.16
N PRO A 183 -9.34 -4.64 -11.45
CA PRO A 183 -9.38 -3.80 -12.65
C PRO A 183 -9.51 -4.62 -13.93
N SER A 184 -10.58 -4.38 -14.68
CA SER A 184 -10.82 -5.01 -15.98
C SER A 184 -10.33 -4.12 -17.12
N LYS A 185 -9.81 -4.75 -18.17
CA LYS A 185 -9.35 -4.07 -19.39
C LYS A 185 -10.22 -4.45 -20.59
N ASP A 186 -10.33 -3.55 -21.56
CA ASP A 186 -10.91 -3.85 -22.87
C ASP A 186 -9.95 -4.69 -23.73
N GLY A 187 -10.38 -5.06 -24.94
CA GLY A 187 -9.55 -5.83 -25.88
C GLY A 187 -8.30 -5.08 -26.39
N TRP A 188 -8.17 -3.78 -26.10
CA TRP A 188 -7.03 -2.94 -26.44
C TRP A 188 -6.10 -2.70 -25.23
N GLY A 189 -6.44 -3.24 -24.06
CA GLY A 189 -5.67 -3.09 -22.83
C GLY A 189 -5.98 -1.82 -22.03
N ASN A 190 -6.98 -1.03 -22.42
CA ASN A 190 -7.41 0.14 -21.65
C ASN A 190 -8.26 -0.27 -20.46
N LEU A 191 -8.10 0.42 -19.33
CA LEU A 191 -8.95 0.19 -18.16
C LEU A 191 -10.41 0.55 -18.47
N LEU A 192 -11.31 -0.38 -18.16
CA LEU A 192 -12.74 -0.14 -18.19
C LEU A 192 -13.16 0.76 -17.02
N ALA A 193 -14.34 1.36 -17.10
CA ALA A 193 -14.96 2.06 -15.98
C ALA A 193 -15.15 1.13 -14.77
N LYS A 194 -15.07 1.67 -13.55
CA LYS A 194 -15.10 0.90 -12.29
C LYS A 194 -16.37 0.06 -12.12
N ASP A 195 -17.52 0.56 -12.59
CA ASP A 195 -18.80 -0.17 -12.57
C ASP A 195 -18.81 -1.45 -13.42
N LYS A 196 -17.83 -1.59 -14.33
CA LYS A 196 -17.62 -2.79 -15.14
C LYS A 196 -16.67 -3.80 -14.52
N TRP A 197 -16.01 -3.45 -13.42
CA TRP A 197 -15.06 -4.34 -12.77
C TRP A 197 -15.81 -5.41 -11.97
N PRO A 198 -15.37 -6.68 -11.99
CA PRO A 198 -15.90 -7.69 -11.07
C PRO A 198 -15.66 -7.21 -9.64
N THR A 199 -16.76 -6.98 -8.92
CA THR A 199 -16.76 -6.33 -7.60
C THR A 199 -17.62 -7.14 -6.65
N PHE A 200 -17.10 -7.44 -5.47
CA PHE A 200 -17.81 -8.05 -4.35
C PHE A 200 -17.73 -7.11 -3.17
N GLU A 201 -18.87 -6.90 -2.51
CA GLU A 201 -18.99 -5.92 -1.44
C GLU A 201 -19.86 -6.47 -0.32
N ALA A 202 -19.45 -6.22 0.91
CA ALA A 202 -20.27 -6.44 2.09
C ALA A 202 -19.84 -5.50 3.21
N ASP A 203 -20.73 -5.35 4.18
CA ASP A 203 -20.52 -4.44 5.30
C ASP A 203 -20.74 -5.10 6.66
N PHE A 204 -20.27 -4.42 7.70
CA PHE A 204 -20.56 -4.74 9.09
C PHE A 204 -20.54 -3.49 9.97
N ASP A 205 -21.19 -3.58 11.13
CA ASP A 205 -21.09 -2.58 12.20
C ASP A 205 -19.84 -2.83 13.04
N PHE A 206 -19.06 -1.79 13.27
CA PHE A 206 -17.86 -1.79 14.10
C PHE A 206 -18.05 -0.83 15.28
N GLU A 207 -18.23 -1.40 16.47
CA GLU A 207 -18.34 -0.66 17.73
C GLU A 207 -16.93 -0.31 18.23
N PHE A 208 -16.52 0.92 17.94
CA PHE A 208 -15.19 1.43 18.27
C PHE A 208 -15.16 2.02 19.68
N ASN A 209 -14.10 1.66 20.41
CA ASN A 209 -13.76 2.21 21.71
C ASN A 209 -12.34 2.78 21.70
N THR A 210 -12.20 4.04 22.07
CA THR A 210 -10.93 4.76 22.15
C THR A 210 -9.91 4.11 23.10
N ASN A 211 -10.37 3.35 24.11
CA ASN A 211 -9.48 2.62 25.02
C ASN A 211 -8.72 1.47 24.32
N ASP A 212 -9.24 0.96 23.19
CA ASP A 212 -8.61 -0.15 22.45
C ASP A 212 -7.50 0.33 21.49
N VAL A 213 -7.36 1.64 21.26
CA VAL A 213 -6.44 2.21 20.24
C VAL A 213 -5.00 1.77 20.45
N ALA A 214 -4.51 1.73 21.70
CA ALA A 214 -3.15 1.32 21.99
C ALA A 214 -2.89 -0.14 21.59
N MET A 215 -3.84 -1.02 21.89
CA MET A 215 -3.78 -2.42 21.48
C MET A 215 -3.86 -2.56 19.96
N LEU A 216 -4.79 -1.86 19.30
CA LEU A 216 -4.96 -1.90 17.85
C LEU A 216 -3.71 -1.47 17.10
N LYS A 217 -3.04 -0.39 17.56
CA LYS A 217 -1.76 0.07 16.98
C LYS A 217 -0.66 -0.97 17.15
N LYS A 218 -0.54 -1.58 18.34
CA LYS A 218 0.44 -2.66 18.57
C LYS A 218 0.15 -3.88 17.69
N ASN A 219 -1.12 -4.27 17.57
CA ASN A 219 -1.52 -5.41 16.76
C ASN A 219 -1.22 -5.17 15.29
N LYS A 220 -1.47 -3.96 14.77
CA LYS A 220 -1.07 -3.55 13.41
C LYS A 220 0.41 -3.80 13.14
N GLU A 221 1.28 -3.31 14.02
CA GLU A 221 2.74 -3.46 13.83
C GLU A 221 3.17 -4.93 13.79
N LEU A 222 2.64 -5.73 14.72
CA LEU A 222 2.94 -7.16 14.80
C LEU A 222 2.38 -7.95 13.61
N ALA A 223 1.14 -7.65 13.20
CA ALA A 223 0.46 -8.30 12.10
C ALA A 223 1.12 -7.95 10.75
N SER A 224 1.46 -6.67 10.52
CA SER A 224 2.22 -6.25 9.34
C SER A 224 3.61 -6.87 9.31
N THR A 225 4.26 -7.02 10.47
CA THR A 225 5.55 -7.73 10.56
C THR A 225 5.42 -9.21 10.18
N LYS A 226 4.36 -9.90 10.62
CA LYS A 226 4.07 -11.29 10.22
C LYS A 226 3.74 -11.40 8.74
N ALA A 227 2.84 -10.58 8.21
CA ALA A 227 2.48 -10.56 6.79
C ALA A 227 3.73 -10.35 5.90
N ALA A 228 4.58 -9.41 6.29
CA ALA A 228 5.88 -9.23 5.66
C ALA A 228 6.72 -10.52 5.75
N ASN A 229 6.73 -11.25 6.87
CA ASN A 229 7.43 -12.55 7.02
C ASN A 229 6.90 -13.67 6.13
N GLU A 230 5.58 -13.78 5.90
CA GLU A 230 5.06 -14.88 5.08
C GLU A 230 5.46 -14.74 3.61
N ILE A 231 5.46 -13.53 3.05
CA ILE A 231 6.05 -13.30 1.71
C ILE A 231 7.56 -13.53 1.71
N ARG A 232 8.30 -13.17 2.78
CA ARG A 232 9.75 -13.47 2.87
C ARG A 232 10.04 -14.94 2.66
N ASN A 233 9.16 -15.81 3.15
CA ASN A 233 9.31 -17.26 3.07
C ASN A 233 8.74 -17.84 1.76
N GLY A 234 7.93 -17.07 1.02
CA GLY A 234 7.32 -17.48 -0.25
C GLY A 234 8.05 -17.02 -1.53
N ILE A 235 8.94 -16.03 -1.44
CA ILE A 235 9.80 -15.60 -2.55
C ILE A 235 10.98 -16.57 -2.66
N THR A 236 10.81 -17.61 -3.48
CA THR A 236 11.83 -18.64 -3.74
C THR A 236 12.82 -18.27 -4.85
N THR A 237 12.57 -17.19 -5.60
CA THR A 237 13.41 -16.77 -6.72
C THR A 237 14.31 -15.61 -6.32
N LEU A 238 15.62 -15.82 -6.44
CA LEU A 238 16.60 -14.78 -6.21
C LEU A 238 16.56 -13.71 -7.31
N PRO A 239 16.82 -12.44 -6.96
CA PRO A 239 16.91 -11.39 -7.96
C PRO A 239 18.07 -11.67 -8.92
N LYS A 240 17.96 -11.20 -10.16
CA LYS A 240 19.00 -11.39 -11.20
C LYS A 240 20.41 -11.00 -10.73
N GLN A 241 20.52 -9.98 -9.87
CA GLN A 241 21.75 -9.48 -9.25
C GLN A 241 22.50 -10.56 -8.45
N TRP A 242 21.81 -11.61 -8.00
CA TRP A 242 22.43 -12.78 -7.36
C TRP A 242 23.28 -13.60 -8.34
N SER A 243 22.83 -13.73 -9.59
CA SER A 243 23.57 -14.45 -10.63
C SER A 243 24.47 -13.54 -11.48
N GLU A 244 24.21 -12.23 -11.50
CA GLU A 244 24.98 -11.27 -12.28
C GLU A 244 26.42 -11.11 -11.75
N LYS A 245 27.35 -10.89 -12.68
CA LYS A 245 28.72 -10.50 -12.37
C LYS A 245 28.72 -9.09 -11.81
N THR A 246 29.36 -8.91 -10.65
CA THR A 246 29.54 -7.57 -10.08
C THR A 246 30.56 -6.79 -10.92
N SER A 247 30.25 -5.53 -11.19
CA SER A 247 31.24 -4.58 -11.67
C SER A 247 32.07 -4.06 -10.49
N ALA A 248 33.22 -3.44 -10.80
CA ALA A 248 33.98 -2.73 -9.79
C ALA A 248 33.18 -1.51 -9.30
N PRO A 249 33.13 -1.25 -7.98
CA PRO A 249 32.62 0.01 -7.47
C PRO A 249 33.35 1.19 -8.13
N THR A 250 32.59 2.10 -8.69
CA THR A 250 33.05 3.38 -9.21
C THR A 250 32.95 4.43 -8.11
N MET A 251 33.40 5.66 -8.35
CA MET A 251 33.27 6.80 -7.41
C MET A 251 34.29 6.83 -6.25
N GLY A 252 35.38 6.06 -6.35
CA GLY A 252 36.46 6.09 -5.36
C GLY A 252 36.11 5.45 -4.01
N LEU A 253 34.98 4.73 -3.94
CA LEU A 253 34.57 3.97 -2.77
C LEU A 253 34.87 2.49 -3.01
N SER A 254 35.53 1.86 -2.04
CA SER A 254 35.68 0.41 -2.01
C SER A 254 34.37 -0.27 -1.61
N GLN A 255 34.24 -1.55 -1.95
CA GLN A 255 33.14 -2.39 -1.48
C GLN A 255 33.01 -2.36 0.05
N ALA A 256 34.12 -2.41 0.79
CA ALA A 256 34.10 -2.36 2.25
C ALA A 256 33.50 -1.06 2.78
N GLN A 257 33.87 0.08 2.20
CA GLN A 257 33.28 1.38 2.58
C GLN A 257 31.79 1.43 2.33
N LEU A 258 31.32 0.87 1.21
CA LEU A 258 29.88 0.82 0.87
C LEU A 258 29.10 -0.08 1.84
N ILE A 259 29.66 -1.22 2.21
CA ILE A 259 29.06 -2.12 3.21
C ILE A 259 28.97 -1.41 4.57
N THR A 260 30.04 -0.75 5.03
CA THR A 260 30.02 0.00 6.29
C THR A 260 29.02 1.17 6.25
N MET A 261 28.93 1.89 5.12
CA MET A 261 27.90 2.94 4.96
C MET A 261 26.49 2.37 5.07
N TYR A 262 26.26 1.20 4.47
CA TYR A 262 25.00 0.47 4.57
C TYR A 262 24.69 0.08 6.02
N GLU A 263 25.61 -0.59 6.71
CA GLU A 263 25.41 -1.03 8.09
C GLU A 263 25.14 0.15 9.04
N ASN A 264 25.85 1.27 8.85
CA ASN A 264 25.67 2.50 9.65
C ASN A 264 24.37 3.25 9.35
N SER A 265 23.71 2.97 8.21
CA SER A 265 22.43 3.63 7.88
C SER A 265 21.25 3.12 8.71
N PHE A 266 21.44 2.01 9.43
CA PHE A 266 20.43 1.48 10.33
C PHE A 266 20.65 2.01 11.74
N ASP A 267 19.66 2.75 12.23
CA ASP A 267 19.63 3.40 13.53
C ASP A 267 19.47 2.39 14.70
N SER A 268 20.40 1.44 14.85
CA SER A 268 20.47 0.39 15.91
C SER A 268 19.56 -0.86 15.79
N LYS A 269 18.93 -1.11 14.63
CA LYS A 269 17.83 -2.10 14.54
C LYS A 269 18.06 -3.37 13.72
N LEU A 270 19.26 -3.61 13.20
CA LEU A 270 19.49 -4.90 12.55
C LEU A 270 19.84 -5.94 13.59
N ASP A 271 19.02 -6.99 13.64
CA ASP A 271 19.41 -8.27 14.24
C ASP A 271 20.82 -8.65 13.71
N PRO A 272 21.64 -9.37 14.51
CA PRO A 272 22.94 -9.82 14.05
C PRO A 272 22.84 -10.50 12.68
N HIS A 273 23.68 -10.06 11.73
CA HIS A 273 23.62 -10.50 10.34
C HIS A 273 25.01 -10.61 9.73
N THR A 274 25.06 -11.22 8.55
CA THR A 274 26.26 -11.41 7.75
C THR A 274 25.99 -10.94 6.34
N VAL A 275 26.92 -10.20 5.73
CA VAL A 275 26.84 -9.87 4.30
C VAL A 275 27.29 -11.10 3.51
N VAL A 276 26.39 -11.64 2.69
CA VAL A 276 26.61 -12.86 1.90
C VAL A 276 27.10 -12.52 0.49
N LYS A 277 26.58 -11.43 -0.08
CA LYS A 277 27.00 -10.97 -1.41
C LYS A 277 26.89 -9.45 -1.50
N PHE A 278 27.80 -8.87 -2.24
CA PHE A 278 27.67 -7.51 -2.75
C PHE A 278 27.65 -7.57 -4.28
N HIS A 279 26.76 -6.80 -4.88
CA HIS A 279 26.66 -6.66 -6.32
C HIS A 279 26.62 -5.18 -6.67
N SER A 280 27.41 -4.79 -7.67
CA SER A 280 27.36 -3.48 -8.28
C SER A 280 26.96 -3.60 -9.75
N SER A 281 25.98 -2.79 -10.17
CA SER A 281 25.48 -2.82 -11.53
C SER A 281 26.55 -2.39 -12.52
N LEU A 282 26.49 -2.91 -13.76
CA LEU A 282 27.25 -2.33 -14.86
C LEU A 282 26.72 -0.90 -15.10
N SER A 283 27.58 0.10 -14.92
CA SER A 283 27.30 1.48 -15.31
C SER A 283 28.56 2.10 -15.91
N ASN A 284 28.39 3.20 -16.62
CA ASN A 284 29.47 4.04 -17.13
C ASN A 284 30.27 4.74 -16.01
N GLY A 285 29.93 4.52 -14.74
CA GLY A 285 30.44 5.27 -13.61
C GLY A 285 30.00 6.74 -13.66
N GLY A 286 30.40 7.51 -12.65
CA GLY A 286 30.19 8.94 -12.61
C GLY A 286 28.99 9.40 -11.78
N TRP A 287 28.89 10.73 -11.70
CA TRP A 287 27.83 11.43 -10.98
C TRP A 287 26.90 12.12 -11.99
N THR A 288 25.59 12.03 -11.78
CA THR A 288 24.62 12.90 -12.45
C THR A 288 24.21 14.02 -11.52
N THR A 289 24.39 15.26 -11.97
CA THR A 289 23.98 16.47 -11.23
C THR A 289 22.51 16.75 -11.48
N VAL A 290 21.78 17.03 -10.39
CA VAL A 290 20.41 17.52 -10.43
C VAL A 290 20.45 19.01 -10.12
N ASN A 291 19.73 19.78 -10.93
CA ASN A 291 19.57 21.22 -10.78
C ASN A 291 18.14 21.54 -10.33
N ASN A 292 17.96 22.68 -9.66
CA ASN A 292 16.64 23.27 -9.47
C ASN A 292 16.13 23.95 -10.75
N ASP A 293 14.93 24.52 -10.70
CA ASP A 293 14.29 25.20 -11.84
C ASP A 293 15.07 26.40 -12.38
N TYR A 294 16.02 26.92 -11.60
CA TYR A 294 16.92 28.01 -11.99
C TYR A 294 18.26 27.53 -12.56
N GLY A 295 18.43 26.22 -12.78
CA GLY A 295 19.67 25.64 -13.28
C GLY A 295 20.79 25.56 -12.23
N ILE A 296 20.49 25.80 -10.95
CA ILE A 296 21.48 25.75 -9.87
C ILE A 296 21.59 24.31 -9.37
N PRO A 297 22.81 23.72 -9.30
CA PRO A 297 23.02 22.40 -8.73
C PRO A 297 22.48 22.30 -7.30
N ILE A 298 21.76 21.21 -7.01
CA ILE A 298 21.23 20.92 -5.67
C ILE A 298 21.91 19.68 -5.05
N TYR A 299 22.10 18.64 -5.84
CA TYR A 299 22.84 17.43 -5.43
C TYR A 299 23.31 16.70 -6.68
N ARG A 300 24.15 15.68 -6.47
CA ARG A 300 24.47 14.70 -7.50
C ARG A 300 24.31 13.29 -6.98
N TYR A 301 23.90 12.36 -7.84
CA TYR A 301 23.72 10.95 -7.49
C TYR A 301 24.60 10.05 -8.35
N SER A 302 25.01 8.91 -7.79
CA SER A 302 25.84 7.94 -8.50
C SER A 302 25.04 7.29 -9.61
N ASN A 303 25.64 7.17 -10.80
CA ASN A 303 25.05 6.43 -11.92
C ASN A 303 25.10 4.90 -11.71
N GLN A 304 25.81 4.44 -10.68
CA GLN A 304 25.94 3.03 -10.35
C GLN A 304 24.99 2.66 -9.21
N TRP A 305 24.27 1.56 -9.41
CA TRP A 305 23.37 0.98 -8.42
C TRP A 305 24.06 -0.17 -7.69
N TYR A 306 23.85 -0.26 -6.38
CA TYR A 306 24.45 -1.30 -5.56
C TYR A 306 23.36 -2.19 -4.96
N THR A 307 23.71 -3.44 -4.70
CA THR A 307 22.83 -4.41 -4.06
C THR A 307 23.63 -5.18 -3.03
N ILE A 308 23.21 -5.13 -1.77
CA ILE A 308 23.82 -5.94 -0.70
C ILE A 308 22.87 -7.05 -0.31
N PHE A 309 23.40 -8.26 -0.17
CA PHE A 309 22.67 -9.43 0.29
C PHE A 309 23.11 -9.78 1.70
N VAL A 310 22.18 -9.86 2.65
CA VAL A 310 22.49 -10.16 4.06
C VAL A 310 21.71 -11.37 4.55
N LYS A 311 22.33 -12.16 5.44
CA LYS A 311 21.72 -13.30 6.13
C LYS A 311 21.72 -13.05 7.63
N TYR A 312 20.55 -13.12 8.25
CA TYR A 312 20.39 -12.89 9.69
C TYR A 312 20.67 -14.15 10.50
N ALA A 313 21.27 -13.97 11.69
CA ALA A 313 21.69 -15.05 12.58
C ALA A 313 20.53 -15.87 13.15
N ASN A 314 19.33 -15.29 13.21
CA ASN A 314 18.12 -15.98 13.68
C ASN A 314 17.54 -16.98 12.64
N GLY A 315 18.15 -17.09 11.45
CA GLY A 315 17.73 -18.00 10.39
C GLY A 315 16.45 -17.58 9.64
N LYS A 316 15.90 -16.38 9.91
CA LYS A 316 14.53 -16.01 9.50
C LYS A 316 14.42 -15.25 8.17
N ALA A 317 15.49 -14.75 7.56
CA ALA A 317 15.43 -14.14 6.22
C ALA A 317 16.80 -13.81 5.64
N CYS A 318 16.90 -13.86 4.32
CA CYS A 318 18.01 -13.32 3.57
C CYS A 318 17.51 -12.11 2.76
N PHE A 319 18.10 -10.95 2.99
CA PHE A 319 17.62 -9.70 2.43
C PHE A 319 18.50 -9.33 1.25
N PHE A 320 17.95 -8.61 0.29
CA PHE A 320 18.76 -7.85 -0.63
C PHE A 320 18.24 -6.43 -0.74
N GLN A 321 19.13 -5.46 -0.58
CA GLN A 321 18.74 -4.05 -0.64
C GLN A 321 19.46 -3.37 -1.79
N GLY A 322 18.67 -2.81 -2.69
CA GLY A 322 19.15 -1.89 -3.70
C GLY A 322 19.42 -0.53 -3.07
N PHE A 323 20.58 0.05 -3.34
CA PHE A 323 20.87 1.40 -2.88
C PHE A 323 21.66 2.24 -3.88
N GLY A 324 21.37 3.55 -3.83
CA GLY A 324 22.09 4.59 -4.55
C GLY A 324 22.86 5.52 -3.60
N LEU A 325 23.83 6.25 -4.15
CA LEU A 325 24.65 7.22 -3.42
C LEU A 325 24.31 8.63 -3.86
N ARG A 326 24.36 9.59 -2.93
CA ARG A 326 24.18 11.02 -3.21
C ARG A 326 25.22 11.87 -2.48
N GLN A 327 25.47 13.05 -3.04
CA GLN A 327 26.21 14.14 -2.40
C GLN A 327 25.45 15.45 -2.56
N GLN A 328 25.29 16.21 -1.47
CA GLN A 328 24.66 17.53 -1.51
C GLN A 328 25.62 18.56 -2.12
N TYR A 329 25.09 19.51 -2.89
CA TYR A 329 25.87 20.63 -3.40
C TYR A 329 26.14 21.63 -2.27
N MET A 330 27.40 22.03 -2.11
CA MET A 330 27.85 22.92 -1.03
C MET A 330 28.20 24.34 -1.51
N GLY A 331 28.02 24.62 -2.81
CA GLY A 331 28.44 25.88 -3.44
C GLY A 331 29.83 25.80 -4.06
N GLY A 332 30.14 26.76 -4.94
CA GLY A 332 31.47 26.89 -5.58
C GLY A 332 31.93 25.69 -6.40
N GLY A 333 31.02 24.89 -6.96
CA GLY A 333 31.36 23.66 -7.68
C GLY A 333 31.71 22.47 -6.76
N THR A 334 31.55 22.61 -5.45
CA THR A 334 31.92 21.58 -4.47
C THR A 334 30.72 20.77 -3.98
N TYR A 335 30.97 19.53 -3.60
CA TYR A 335 29.96 18.59 -3.11
C TYR A 335 30.38 18.01 -1.77
N GLY A 336 29.41 17.79 -0.89
CA GLY A 336 29.61 17.27 0.45
C GLY A 336 29.95 15.78 0.51
N LYS A 337 29.94 15.23 1.73
CA LYS A 337 30.18 13.80 1.96
C LYS A 337 29.14 12.95 1.24
N THR A 338 29.57 11.80 0.74
CA THR A 338 28.67 10.79 0.16
C THR A 338 27.83 10.15 1.25
N PHE A 339 26.54 9.99 1.00
CA PHE A 339 25.59 9.27 1.85
C PHE A 339 24.65 8.42 1.00
N LEU A 340 23.91 7.51 1.65
CA LEU A 340 22.91 6.66 1.02
C LEU A 340 21.61 7.43 0.80
N ASP A 341 21.07 7.38 -0.42
CA ASP A 341 19.96 8.24 -0.85
C ASP A 341 18.61 7.51 -0.93
N LYS A 342 18.61 6.30 -1.47
CA LYS A 342 17.41 5.49 -1.68
C LYS A 342 17.67 4.05 -1.31
N ASN A 343 16.66 3.44 -0.71
CA ASN A 343 16.65 2.04 -0.30
C ASN A 343 15.46 1.35 -0.96
N ASP A 344 15.74 0.50 -1.94
CA ASP A 344 14.74 -0.46 -2.42
C ASP A 344 14.91 -1.73 -1.60
N TYR A 345 13.97 -1.97 -0.70
CA TYR A 345 13.99 -3.12 0.20
C TYR A 345 13.38 -4.32 -0.49
N HIS A 346 14.18 -5.35 -0.70
CA HIS A 346 13.69 -6.63 -1.18
C HIS A 346 14.18 -7.77 -0.28
N MET A 347 13.42 -8.86 -0.28
CA MET A 347 13.67 -10.00 0.60
C MET A 347 13.53 -11.27 -0.20
N ALA A 348 14.37 -12.27 0.07
CA ALA A 348 14.36 -13.57 -0.59
C ALA A 348 14.54 -14.72 0.45
N ASP A 349 14.09 -15.92 0.09
CA ASP A 349 14.31 -17.11 0.90
C ASP A 349 15.81 -17.46 1.01
N CYS A 350 16.31 -17.68 2.23
CA CYS A 350 17.68 -18.14 2.46
C CYS A 350 17.97 -19.52 1.85
N GLY A 351 16.96 -20.39 1.69
CA GLY A 351 17.11 -21.69 1.05
C GLY A 351 17.45 -21.60 -0.43
N SER A 352 17.00 -20.53 -1.07
CA SER A 352 17.31 -20.24 -2.48
C SER A 352 18.71 -19.64 -2.68
N MET A 353 19.28 -18.97 -1.65
CA MET A 353 20.64 -18.37 -1.63
C MET A 353 21.79 -19.37 -1.43
N LYS A 354 21.56 -20.65 -1.69
CA LYS A 354 22.60 -21.69 -1.57
C LYS A 354 23.63 -21.63 -2.69
#